data_AF-A0AAJ2NS30-F1
#
_entry.id   AF-A0AAJ2NS30-F1
#
_cell.length_a   1.000
_cell.length_b   1.000
_cell.length_c   1.000
_cell.angle_alpha   90.00
_cell.angle_beta   90.00
_cell.angle_gamma   90.00
#
_symmetry.space_group_name_H-M   'P 1'
#
loop_
_entity.id
_entity.type
_entity.pdbx_description
1 polymer ?
#
loop_
_entity_poly.entity_id
_entity_poly.type
_entity_poly.pdbx_seq_one_letter_code
_entity_poly.pdbx_strand_id
1 'polypeptide(L)'
;DDILGELSGTVFEEAPVVLVDSLSNKGIDEIKQLIIETLKKQEMRDAKGPFRLPIDQVFTVKGQGTVVRGTVYEGAVEEGQALTIMPKGIEVRARQIQVHHKSAT
;
A
#
# COMPACT_ATOMS: atom_id res chain seq x y z
N ASP A 1 -2.80 33.33 2.85
CA ASP A 1 -2.23 32.56 3.98
C ASP A 1 -1.18 31.60 3.47
N ASP A 2 -0.22 31.24 4.33
CA ASP A 2 0.86 30.28 4.01
C ASP A 2 0.43 28.84 4.36
N ILE A 3 1.14 27.83 3.86
CA ILE A 3 0.84 26.41 4.04
C ILE A 3 0.58 26.07 5.50
N LEU A 4 1.40 26.58 6.43
CA LEU A 4 1.24 26.32 7.87
C LEU A 4 -0.07 26.89 8.44
N GLY A 5 -0.55 28.02 7.91
CA GLY A 5 -1.82 28.61 8.32
C GLY A 5 -3.01 27.73 7.94
N GLU A 6 -2.96 27.10 6.76
CA GLU A 6 -4.01 26.17 6.28
C GLU A 6 -4.07 24.84 7.04
N LEU A 7 -2.98 24.46 7.73
CA LEU A 7 -2.93 23.22 8.51
C LEU A 7 -3.45 23.39 9.95
N SER A 8 -3.63 24.62 10.43
CA SER A 8 -4.11 24.88 11.79
C SER A 8 -5.52 24.32 12.00
N GLY A 9 -5.72 23.58 13.10
CA GLY A 9 -6.97 22.90 13.43
C GLY A 9 -7.24 21.61 12.66
N THR A 10 -6.32 21.18 11.80
CA THR A 10 -6.44 19.91 11.05
C THR A 10 -5.70 18.77 11.74
N VAL A 11 -5.93 17.54 11.28
CA VAL A 11 -5.15 16.36 11.71
C VAL A 11 -3.65 16.44 11.34
N PHE A 12 -3.25 17.45 10.57
CA PHE A 12 -1.89 17.67 10.10
C PHE A 12 -1.22 18.89 10.75
N GLU A 13 -1.84 19.53 11.74
CA GLU A 13 -1.29 20.73 12.39
C GLU A 13 0.12 20.49 12.96
N GLU A 14 0.36 19.30 13.53
CA GLU A 14 1.64 18.90 14.11
C GLU A 14 2.52 18.08 13.15
N ALA A 15 2.15 18.00 11.87
CA ALA A 15 2.90 17.21 10.91
C ALA A 15 4.30 17.83 10.67
N PRO A 16 5.37 17.03 10.67
CA PRO A 16 6.71 17.52 10.39
C PRO A 16 6.81 18.02 8.95
N VAL A 17 7.48 19.17 8.76
CA VAL A 17 7.65 19.82 7.46
C VAL A 17 9.12 19.77 7.03
N VAL A 18 9.37 19.30 5.80
CA VAL A 18 10.70 19.26 5.19
C VAL A 18 10.66 19.98 3.85
N LEU A 19 11.54 20.96 3.67
CA LEU A 19 11.70 21.65 2.39
C LEU A 19 12.58 20.83 1.46
N VAL A 20 12.03 20.46 0.30
CA VAL A 20 12.72 19.59 -0.67
C VAL A 20 12.88 20.27 -2.03
N ASP A 21 13.97 19.94 -2.71
CA ASP A 21 14.17 20.20 -4.13
C ASP A 21 14.73 18.94 -4.78
N SER A 22 13.94 18.34 -5.66
CA SER A 22 14.27 17.08 -6.32
C SER A 22 15.35 17.23 -7.40
N LEU A 23 15.57 18.43 -7.94
CA LEU A 23 16.58 18.68 -8.97
C LEU A 23 17.97 18.85 -8.34
N SER A 24 18.06 19.63 -7.26
CA SER A 24 19.31 19.79 -6.50
C SER A 24 19.55 18.71 -5.45
N ASN A 25 18.57 17.81 -5.26
CA ASN A 25 18.55 16.75 -4.25
C ASN A 25 18.56 17.26 -2.79
N LYS A 26 18.27 18.55 -2.57
CA LYS A 26 18.19 19.16 -1.23
C LYS A 26 16.99 18.61 -0.45
N GLY A 27 17.19 18.26 0.81
CA GLY A 27 16.14 17.77 1.71
C GLY A 27 15.66 16.33 1.44
N ILE A 28 16.16 15.66 0.39
CA ILE A 28 15.74 14.31 0.01
C ILE A 28 16.17 13.26 1.03
N ASP A 29 17.39 13.35 1.56
CA ASP A 29 17.84 12.39 2.57
C ASP A 29 17.20 12.65 3.95
N GLU A 30 16.90 13.92 4.25
CA GLU A 30 16.16 14.32 5.45
C GLU A 30 14.74 13.74 5.44
N ILE A 31 13.98 13.92 4.35
CA ILE A 31 12.62 13.37 4.26
C ILE A 31 12.61 11.85 4.28
N LYS A 32 13.59 11.16 3.67
CA LYS A 32 13.71 9.69 3.77
C LYS A 32 13.91 9.25 5.21
N GLN A 33 14.81 9.90 5.94
CA GLN A 33 15.09 9.57 7.33
C GLN A 33 13.85 9.80 8.20
N LEU A 34 13.16 10.91 8.01
CA LEU A 34 11.91 11.23 8.70
C LEU A 34 10.82 10.18 8.44
N ILE A 35 10.67 9.73 7.18
CA ILE A 35 9.73 8.65 6.83
C ILE A 35 10.10 7.37 7.60
N ILE A 36 11.36 6.96 7.62
CA ILE A 36 11.82 5.77 8.33
C ILE A 36 11.55 5.87 9.83
N GLU A 37 11.86 7.01 10.45
CA GLU A 37 11.63 7.23 11.88
C GLU A 37 10.15 7.25 12.24
N THR A 38 9.31 7.81 11.38
CA THR A 38 7.85 7.80 11.56
C THR A 38 7.31 6.37 11.45
N LEU A 39 7.73 5.61 10.45
CA LEU A 39 7.33 4.21 10.27
C LEU A 39 7.72 3.32 11.45
N LYS A 40 8.87 3.56 12.09
CA LYS A 40 9.30 2.82 13.28
C LYS A 40 8.38 2.98 14.49
N LYS A 41 7.63 4.10 14.56
CA LYS A 41 6.68 4.38 15.65
C LYS A 41 5.30 3.80 15.37
N GLN A 42 5.05 3.36 14.15
CA GLN A 42 3.76 2.80 13.75
C GLN A 42 3.73 1.30 14.04
N GLU A 43 2.62 0.83 14.60
CA GLU A 43 2.38 -0.61 14.71
C GLU A 43 2.27 -1.23 13.31
N MET A 44 2.96 -2.36 13.11
CA MET A 44 2.79 -3.13 11.89
C MET A 44 1.35 -3.64 11.81
N ARG A 45 0.75 -3.57 10.62
CA ARG A 45 -0.58 -4.16 10.37
C ARG A 45 -0.55 -5.63 10.75
N ASP A 46 -1.58 -6.07 11.47
CA ASP A 46 -1.69 -7.47 11.86
C ASP A 46 -1.86 -8.34 10.61
N ALA A 47 -0.92 -9.26 10.40
CA ALA A 47 -0.99 -10.27 9.35
C ALA A 47 -1.96 -11.40 9.75
N LYS A 48 -2.49 -11.40 10.97
CA LYS A 48 -3.50 -12.35 11.44
C LYS A 48 -4.89 -11.90 11.01
N GLY A 49 -5.73 -12.87 10.68
CA GLY A 49 -7.12 -12.64 10.27
C GLY A 49 -7.40 -13.10 8.84
N PRO A 50 -8.65 -12.96 8.38
CA PRO A 50 -9.05 -13.35 7.04
C PRO A 50 -8.36 -12.46 5.99
N PHE A 51 -7.88 -13.05 4.89
CA PHE A 51 -7.26 -12.26 3.84
C PHE A 51 -8.24 -11.26 3.21
N ARG A 52 -7.85 -9.97 3.16
CA ARG A 52 -8.59 -8.93 2.45
C ARG A 52 -7.69 -8.08 1.58
N LEU A 53 -8.08 -7.96 0.32
CA LEU A 53 -7.40 -7.17 -0.70
C LEU A 53 -8.43 -6.30 -1.45
N PRO A 54 -8.59 -5.02 -1.07
CA PRO A 54 -9.31 -4.07 -1.90
C PRO A 54 -8.64 -3.98 -3.28
N ILE A 55 -9.44 -4.18 -4.33
CA ILE A 55 -8.94 -4.20 -5.71
C ILE A 55 -8.86 -2.76 -6.22
N ASP A 56 -7.66 -2.31 -6.57
CA ASP A 56 -7.42 -0.99 -7.16
C ASP A 56 -7.39 -1.03 -8.69
N GLN A 57 -6.90 -2.14 -9.27
CA GLN A 57 -6.75 -2.30 -10.71
C GLN A 57 -7.12 -3.73 -11.14
N VAL A 58 -7.75 -3.83 -12.29
CA VAL A 58 -8.10 -5.10 -12.94
C VAL A 58 -7.65 -5.03 -14.40
N PHE A 59 -6.90 -6.03 -14.84
CA PHE A 59 -6.46 -6.13 -16.22
C PHE A 59 -6.31 -7.59 -16.64
N THR A 60 -6.24 -7.83 -17.96
CA THR A 60 -6.09 -9.18 -18.51
C THR A 60 -4.71 -9.34 -19.13
N VAL A 61 -4.00 -10.39 -18.75
CA VAL A 61 -2.70 -10.76 -19.31
C VAL A 61 -2.87 -11.99 -20.20
N LYS A 62 -2.45 -11.90 -21.46
CA LYS A 62 -2.52 -13.01 -22.42
C LYS A 62 -1.80 -14.23 -21.85
N GLY A 63 -2.49 -15.37 -21.77
CA GLY A 63 -1.97 -16.61 -21.22
C GLY A 63 -2.09 -16.78 -19.70
N GLN A 64 -2.27 -15.71 -18.92
CA GLN A 64 -2.45 -15.79 -17.46
C GLN A 64 -3.92 -15.56 -17.05
N GLY A 65 -4.68 -14.82 -17.86
CA GLY A 65 -6.07 -14.46 -17.60
C GLY A 65 -6.19 -13.14 -16.84
N THR A 66 -7.26 -13.00 -16.05
CA THR A 66 -7.52 -11.80 -15.25
C THR A 66 -6.55 -11.69 -14.08
N VAL A 67 -5.90 -10.55 -13.98
CA VAL A 67 -5.01 -10.14 -12.90
C VAL A 67 -5.68 -9.00 -12.15
N VAL A 68 -5.63 -9.07 -10.82
CA VAL A 68 -6.10 -8.00 -9.95
C VAL A 68 -4.93 -7.51 -9.12
N ARG A 69 -4.90 -6.21 -8.85
CA ARG A 69 -3.91 -5.56 -7.99
C ARG A 69 -4.64 -4.85 -6.85
N GLY A 70 -3.96 -4.79 -5.71
CA GLY A 70 -4.43 -4.10 -4.52
C GLY A 70 -3.33 -4.01 -3.47
N THR A 71 -3.65 -3.36 -2.36
CA THR A 71 -2.81 -3.39 -1.15
C THR A 71 -3.46 -4.31 -0.13
N VAL A 72 -2.72 -5.29 0.38
CA VAL A 72 -3.23 -6.20 1.41
C VAL A 72 -3.63 -5.38 2.63
N TYR A 73 -4.89 -5.51 3.03
CA TYR A 73 -5.43 -4.81 4.18
C TYR A 73 -5.15 -5.60 5.46
N GLU A 74 -5.39 -6.90 5.43
CA GLU A 74 -5.19 -7.86 6.53
C GLU A 74 -5.01 -9.29 5.97
N GLY A 75 -4.46 -10.17 6.80
CA GLY A 75 -4.26 -11.58 6.47
C GLY A 75 -3.13 -11.82 5.45
N ALA A 76 -3.01 -13.08 5.03
CA ALA A 76 -2.08 -13.51 4.00
C ALA A 76 -2.78 -14.48 3.03
N VAL A 77 -2.22 -14.60 1.83
CA VAL A 77 -2.71 -15.51 0.79
C VAL A 77 -1.54 -16.27 0.18
N GLU A 78 -1.75 -17.55 -0.04
CA GLU A 78 -0.79 -18.43 -0.73
C GLU A 78 -1.28 -18.77 -2.15
N GLU A 79 -0.33 -19.12 -3.01
CA GLU A 79 -0.65 -19.61 -4.34
C GLU A 79 -1.52 -20.87 -4.24
N GLY A 80 -2.59 -20.89 -5.02
CA GLY A 80 -3.57 -21.97 -5.02
C GLY A 80 -4.66 -21.83 -3.96
N GLN A 81 -4.63 -20.83 -3.08
CA GLN A 81 -5.68 -20.63 -2.08
C GLN A 81 -7.00 -20.20 -2.73
N ALA A 82 -8.10 -20.75 -2.22
CA ALA A 82 -9.45 -20.34 -2.60
C ALA A 82 -9.80 -18.99 -1.96
N LEU A 83 -10.42 -18.11 -2.75
CA LEU A 83 -10.82 -16.76 -2.35
C LEU A 83 -12.23 -16.47 -2.85
N THR A 84 -12.84 -15.41 -2.32
CA THR A 84 -14.15 -14.93 -2.76
C THR A 84 -14.06 -13.46 -3.14
N ILE A 85 -14.51 -13.13 -4.36
CA ILE A 85 -14.63 -11.75 -4.82
C ILE A 85 -15.93 -11.16 -4.29
N MET A 86 -15.78 -10.12 -3.47
CA MET A 86 -16.88 -9.36 -2.88
C MET A 86 -17.23 -8.13 -3.74
N PRO A 87 -18.48 -7.61 -3.68
CA PRO A 87 -19.61 -8.11 -2.88
C PRO A 87 -20.38 -9.26 -3.54
N LYS A 88 -20.04 -9.66 -4.77
CA LYS A 88 -20.82 -10.62 -5.57
C LYS A 88 -20.72 -12.08 -5.12
N GLY A 89 -19.79 -12.42 -4.21
CA GLY A 89 -19.64 -13.78 -3.69
C GLY A 89 -19.04 -14.76 -4.70
N ILE A 90 -18.22 -14.29 -5.65
CA ILE A 90 -17.68 -15.15 -6.71
C ILE A 90 -16.47 -15.91 -6.18
N GLU A 91 -16.55 -17.24 -6.15
CA GLU A 91 -15.42 -18.09 -5.77
C GLU A 91 -14.35 -18.09 -6.87
N VAL A 92 -13.09 -17.89 -6.46
CA VAL A 92 -11.92 -17.86 -7.33
C VAL A 92 -10.74 -18.54 -6.64
N ARG A 93 -9.65 -18.74 -7.39
CA ARG A 93 -8.40 -19.29 -6.86
C ARG A 93 -7.25 -18.35 -7.18
N ALA A 94 -6.41 -18.05 -6.19
CA ALA A 94 -5.16 -17.33 -6.40
C ALA A 94 -4.23 -18.20 -7.26
N ARG A 95 -4.02 -17.84 -8.53
CA ARG A 95 -3.22 -18.66 -9.46
C ARG A 95 -1.74 -18.38 -9.41
N GLN A 96 -1.37 -17.11 -9.32
CA GLN A 96 0.01 -16.62 -9.21
C GLN A 96 -0.04 -15.34 -8.39
N ILE A 97 0.98 -15.09 -7.56
CA ILE A 97 1.07 -13.90 -6.71
C ILE A 97 2.38 -13.17 -7.04
N GLN A 98 2.31 -11.85 -7.17
CA GLN A 98 3.49 -11.02 -7.39
C GLN A 98 3.53 -9.83 -6.42
N VAL A 99 4.72 -9.55 -5.90
CA VAL A 99 5.01 -8.38 -5.05
C VAL A 99 6.17 -7.61 -5.68
N HIS A 100 5.97 -6.32 -5.95
CA HIS A 100 6.97 -5.44 -6.58
C HIS A 100 7.63 -6.05 -7.84
N HIS A 101 6.82 -6.58 -8.76
CA HIS A 101 7.24 -7.22 -10.03
C HIS A 101 8.08 -8.50 -9.86
N LYS A 102 8.06 -9.12 -8.69
CA LYS A 102 8.68 -10.42 -8.43
C LYS A 102 7.62 -11.42 -8.01
N SER A 103 7.80 -12.68 -8.36
CA SER A 103 6.97 -13.76 -7.82
C SER A 103 7.07 -13.75 -6.30
N ALA A 104 5.92 -13.77 -5.64
CA ALA A 104 5.87 -13.96 -4.19
C ALA A 104 6.03 -15.47 -3.91
N THR A 105 6.98 -15.81 -3.04
CA THR A 105 7.15 -17.15 -2.48
C THR A 105 6.49 -17.24 -1.12
#